data_AF-A0A4U0WWA4-F1
#
_entry.id   AF-A0A4U0WWA4-F1
#
_cell.length_a   1.000
_cell.length_b   1.000
_cell.length_c   1.000
_cell.angle_alpha   90.00
_cell.angle_beta   90.00
_cell.angle_gamma   90.00
#
_symmetry.space_group_name_H-M   'P 1'
#
loop_
_entity.id
_entity.type
_entity.pdbx_description
1 polymer ?
#
loop_
_entity_poly.entity_id
_entity_poly.type
_entity_poly.pdbx_seq_one_letter_code
_entity_poly.pdbx_strand_id
1 'polypeptide(L)'
;MTLLELPDLTPNAGLWWYFFIEMFDAFRSFFLGVFWLHMLSYSVPFCLRFRKQPLAAVVLMMGIIAVFEPYANAGDAGAWLSCLCLLGHLFELTSLHRYTFPAIATLLYSTLLGPAFHHLWIYAGSGNANFFYAITLVWSLALLILLTDTVYAALRDEWEAERPEGKGKEIRQM
;
A
#
# COMPACT_ATOMS: atom_id res chain seq x y z
N MET A 1 -20.59 -15.16 8.12
CA MET A 1 -19.69 -14.99 6.97
C MET A 1 -18.29 -15.28 7.46
N THR A 2 -17.68 -16.38 7.02
CA THR A 2 -16.28 -16.68 7.36
C THR A 2 -15.37 -15.94 6.38
N LEU A 3 -14.30 -15.33 6.89
CA LEU A 3 -13.24 -14.61 6.13
C LEU A 3 -12.57 -15.47 5.01
N LEU A 4 -12.91 -16.76 4.94
CA LEU A 4 -12.36 -17.78 4.03
C LEU A 4 -13.18 -17.98 2.74
N GLU A 5 -14.37 -17.38 2.68
CA GLU A 5 -15.19 -17.38 1.47
C GLU A 5 -15.22 -15.97 0.90
N LEU A 6 -15.26 -15.86 -0.43
CA LEU A 6 -15.33 -14.60 -1.16
C LEU A 6 -16.76 -14.36 -1.72
N PRO A 7 -17.80 -14.20 -0.87
CA PRO A 7 -19.19 -14.14 -1.32
C PRO A 7 -19.54 -12.79 -1.96
N ASP A 8 -18.79 -11.74 -1.63
CA ASP A 8 -19.00 -10.39 -2.12
C ASP A 8 -17.88 -9.99 -3.08
N LEU A 9 -18.29 -9.63 -4.29
CA LEU A 9 -17.47 -9.19 -5.42
C LEU A 9 -17.76 -7.72 -5.78
N THR A 10 -18.42 -6.98 -4.89
CA THR A 10 -18.66 -5.57 -5.11
C THR A 10 -17.35 -4.82 -5.36
N PRO A 11 -17.37 -3.83 -6.27
CA PRO A 11 -16.18 -3.05 -6.56
C PRO A 11 -15.70 -2.33 -5.30
N ASN A 12 -14.40 -2.45 -5.01
CA ASN A 12 -13.76 -1.85 -3.85
C ASN A 12 -12.48 -1.11 -4.26
N ALA A 13 -11.77 -0.54 -3.30
CA ALA A 13 -10.55 0.24 -3.56
C ALA A 13 -9.29 -0.63 -3.79
N GLY A 14 -9.40 -1.94 -3.60
CA GLY A 14 -8.27 -2.86 -3.59
C GLY A 14 -7.71 -3.20 -4.97
N LEU A 15 -6.52 -3.81 -4.96
CA LEU A 15 -5.88 -4.30 -6.18
C LEU A 15 -6.60 -5.50 -6.80
N TRP A 16 -7.24 -6.32 -5.97
CA TRP A 16 -7.60 -7.69 -6.34
C TRP A 16 -9.06 -7.88 -6.75
N TRP A 17 -9.94 -6.91 -6.53
CA TRP A 17 -11.38 -7.08 -6.76
C TRP A 17 -11.70 -7.40 -8.23
N TYR A 18 -11.04 -6.73 -9.17
CA TYR A 18 -11.24 -6.95 -10.60
C TYR A 18 -10.83 -8.37 -11.01
N PHE A 19 -9.69 -8.84 -10.50
CA PHE A 19 -9.21 -10.21 -10.70
C PHE A 19 -10.22 -11.26 -10.19
N PHE A 20 -10.82 -11.02 -9.01
CA PHE A 20 -11.77 -11.97 -8.44
C PHE A 20 -13.12 -12.02 -9.17
N ILE A 21 -13.54 -10.92 -9.79
CA ILE A 21 -14.73 -10.88 -10.66
C ILE A 21 -14.52 -11.72 -11.91
N GLU A 22 -13.33 -11.66 -12.51
CA GLU A 22 -13.01 -12.44 -13.73
C GLU A 22 -12.75 -13.92 -13.45
N MET A 23 -12.46 -14.28 -12.19
CA MET A 23 -12.12 -15.63 -11.79
C MET A 23 -13.35 -16.53 -11.67
N PHE A 24 -13.23 -17.77 -12.15
CA PHE A 24 -14.24 -18.81 -11.90
C PHE A 24 -14.37 -19.12 -10.41
N ASP A 25 -15.60 -19.31 -9.96
CA ASP A 25 -15.97 -19.55 -8.56
C ASP A 25 -15.12 -20.65 -7.89
N ALA A 26 -14.88 -21.75 -8.62
CA ALA A 26 -14.13 -22.90 -8.12
C ALA A 26 -12.69 -22.57 -7.69
N PHE A 27 -12.08 -21.51 -8.22
CA PHE A 27 -10.70 -21.12 -7.92
C PHE A 27 -10.59 -19.95 -6.94
N ARG A 28 -11.68 -19.27 -6.59
CA ARG A 28 -11.63 -18.04 -5.77
C ARG A 28 -10.99 -18.27 -4.40
N SER A 29 -11.41 -19.30 -3.68
CA SER A 29 -10.85 -19.61 -2.35
C SER A 29 -9.37 -19.98 -2.39
N PHE A 30 -8.92 -20.62 -3.48
CA PHE A 30 -7.50 -20.93 -3.68
C PHE A 30 -6.68 -19.65 -3.81
N PHE A 31 -7.06 -18.74 -4.72
CA PHE A 31 -6.33 -17.48 -4.90
C PHE A 31 -6.44 -16.54 -3.70
N LEU A 32 -7.57 -16.55 -2.98
CA LEU A 32 -7.71 -15.84 -1.72
C LEU A 32 -6.66 -16.31 -0.71
N GLY A 33 -6.49 -17.63 -0.55
CA GLY A 33 -5.43 -18.20 0.29
C GLY A 33 -4.03 -17.81 -0.16
N VAL A 34 -3.77 -17.78 -1.47
CA VAL A 34 -2.48 -17.33 -2.03
C VAL A 34 -2.21 -15.87 -1.70
N PHE A 35 -3.18 -14.98 -1.80
CA PHE A 35 -3.00 -13.56 -1.50
C PHE A 35 -2.79 -13.30 0.00
N TRP A 36 -3.49 -14.03 0.88
CA TRP A 36 -3.19 -14.00 2.31
C TRP A 36 -1.78 -14.52 2.62
N LEU A 37 -1.36 -15.62 1.99
CA LEU A 37 0.00 -16.16 2.16
C LEU A 37 1.07 -15.19 1.64
N HIS A 38 0.80 -14.52 0.52
CA HIS A 38 1.67 -13.48 -0.04
C HIS A 38 1.88 -12.35 0.99
N MET A 39 0.83 -11.82 1.59
CA MET A 39 0.95 -10.79 2.64
C MET A 39 1.69 -11.31 3.88
N LEU A 40 1.36 -12.51 4.35
CA LEU A 40 2.03 -13.12 5.50
C LEU A 40 3.53 -13.34 5.25
N SER A 41 3.94 -13.57 4.00
CA SER A 41 5.34 -13.79 3.65
C SER A 41 6.26 -12.60 3.99
N TYR A 42 5.72 -11.37 4.07
CA TYR A 42 6.46 -10.16 4.44
C TYR A 42 6.75 -10.04 5.95
N SER A 43 5.99 -10.74 6.80
CA SER A 43 6.14 -10.66 8.26
C SER A 43 7.53 -11.10 8.73
N VAL A 44 8.00 -12.26 8.25
CA VAL A 44 9.30 -12.85 8.62
C VAL A 44 10.48 -11.93 8.24
N PRO A 45 10.64 -11.48 6.99
CA PRO A 45 11.77 -10.62 6.63
C PRO A 45 11.73 -9.28 7.36
N PHE A 46 10.57 -8.67 7.57
CA PHE A 46 10.49 -7.40 8.33
C PHE A 46 10.85 -7.59 9.80
N CYS A 47 10.37 -8.65 10.46
CA CYS A 47 10.76 -8.96 11.84
C CYS A 47 12.27 -9.22 11.98
N LEU A 48 12.88 -9.91 11.01
CA LEU A 48 14.32 -10.19 11.03
C LEU A 48 15.18 -8.96 10.69
N ARG A 49 14.73 -8.12 9.75
CA ARG A 49 15.46 -6.93 9.29
C ARG A 49 15.40 -5.80 10.29
N PHE A 50 14.22 -5.46 10.80
CA PHE A 50 13.99 -4.29 11.66
C PHE A 50 13.96 -4.62 13.15
N ARG A 51 14.82 -5.55 13.60
CA ARG A 51 14.90 -5.95 15.02
C ARG A 51 15.25 -4.80 15.96
N LYS A 52 15.99 -3.79 15.47
CA LYS A 52 16.36 -2.60 16.23
C LYS A 52 15.23 -1.56 16.28
N GLN A 53 14.27 -1.64 15.35
CA GLN A 53 13.14 -0.70 15.20
C GLN A 53 11.81 -1.46 15.02
N PRO A 54 11.32 -2.16 16.07
CA PRO A 54 10.12 -2.99 15.95
C PRO A 54 8.86 -2.19 15.58
N LEU A 55 8.78 -0.92 15.97
CA LEU A 55 7.68 -0.02 15.59
C LEU A 55 7.64 0.21 14.06
N ALA A 56 8.80 0.41 13.43
CA ALA A 56 8.88 0.53 11.97
C ALA A 56 8.41 -0.76 11.30
N ALA A 57 8.80 -1.93 11.82
CA ALA A 57 8.33 -3.22 11.29
C ALA A 57 6.80 -3.34 11.30
N VAL A 58 6.15 -2.93 12.40
CA VAL A 58 4.68 -2.98 12.51
C VAL A 58 4.01 -2.01 11.54
N VAL A 59 4.47 -0.76 11.47
CA VAL A 59 3.90 0.26 10.58
C VAL A 59 4.10 -0.12 9.10
N LEU A 60 5.25 -0.72 8.76
CA LEU A 60 5.50 -1.23 7.40
C LEU A 60 4.61 -2.43 7.07
N MET A 61 4.36 -3.34 8.02
CA MET A 61 3.38 -4.43 7.83
C MET A 61 1.96 -3.90 7.66
N MET A 62 1.56 -2.85 8.39
CA MET A 62 0.26 -2.20 8.18
C MET A 62 0.15 -1.64 6.75
N GLY A 63 1.24 -1.10 6.20
CA GLY A 63 1.27 -0.64 4.81
C GLY A 63 1.15 -1.78 3.80
N ILE A 64 1.83 -2.91 4.02
CA ILE A 64 1.67 -4.11 3.19
C ILE A 64 0.21 -4.59 3.19
N ILE A 65 -0.43 -4.62 4.35
CA ILE A 65 -1.84 -5.00 4.48
C ILE A 65 -2.72 -3.99 3.72
N ALA A 66 -2.54 -2.69 3.96
CA ALA A 66 -3.35 -1.65 3.33
C ALA A 66 -3.27 -1.65 1.78
N VAL A 67 -2.15 -2.06 1.20
CA VAL A 67 -1.97 -2.14 -0.27
C VAL A 67 -2.47 -3.47 -0.84
N PHE A 68 -2.16 -4.59 -0.19
CA PHE A 68 -2.33 -5.93 -0.77
C PHE A 68 -3.50 -6.73 -0.21
N GLU A 69 -4.30 -6.19 0.70
CA GLU A 69 -5.46 -6.89 1.24
C GLU A 69 -6.52 -7.19 0.15
N PRO A 70 -7.01 -8.44 0.05
CA PRO A 70 -8.07 -8.83 -0.89
C PRO A 70 -9.34 -8.00 -0.79
N TYR A 71 -9.67 -7.53 0.42
CA TYR A 71 -10.83 -6.70 0.75
C TYR A 71 -10.40 -5.31 1.21
N ALA A 72 -9.58 -4.64 0.41
CA ALA A 72 -9.04 -3.35 0.82
C ALA A 72 -10.14 -2.31 1.11
N ASN A 73 -9.98 -1.65 2.25
CA ASN A 73 -10.79 -0.52 2.66
C ASN A 73 -9.92 0.75 2.72
N ALA A 74 -10.47 1.88 2.29
CA ALA A 74 -9.82 3.18 2.43
C ALA A 74 -9.49 3.53 3.90
N GLY A 75 -10.25 2.97 4.86
CA GLY A 75 -9.98 3.08 6.28
C GLY A 75 -8.62 2.52 6.71
N ASP A 76 -8.21 1.36 6.17
CA ASP A 76 -6.93 0.73 6.52
C ASP A 76 -5.74 1.52 5.97
N ALA A 77 -5.88 2.04 4.75
CA ALA A 77 -4.91 2.98 4.17
C ALA A 77 -4.82 4.27 5.00
N GLY A 78 -5.95 4.84 5.42
CA GLY A 78 -5.97 6.02 6.30
C GLY A 78 -5.32 5.75 7.67
N ALA A 79 -5.58 4.59 8.26
CA ALA A 79 -4.96 4.16 9.52
C ALA A 79 -3.44 4.02 9.37
N TRP A 80 -2.99 3.36 8.30
CA TRP A 80 -1.56 3.23 8.01
C TRP A 80 -0.88 4.59 7.81
N LEU A 81 -1.45 5.46 6.97
CA LEU A 81 -0.93 6.82 6.73
C LEU A 81 -0.86 7.64 8.02
N SER A 82 -1.84 7.48 8.93
CA SER A 82 -1.82 8.14 10.24
C SER A 82 -0.70 7.59 11.14
N CYS A 83 -0.45 6.27 11.09
CA CYS A 83 0.62 5.63 11.83
C CYS A 83 2.02 6.03 11.35
N LEU A 84 2.18 6.55 10.13
CA LEU A 84 3.46 7.12 9.67
C LEU A 84 3.94 8.26 10.58
N CYS A 85 3.03 9.01 11.21
CA CYS A 85 3.36 10.05 12.19
C CYS A 85 4.11 9.52 13.41
N LEU A 86 3.95 8.23 13.76
CA LEU A 86 4.70 7.60 14.85
C LEU A 86 6.18 7.42 14.48
N LEU A 87 6.50 7.42 13.19
CA LEU A 87 7.85 7.33 12.65
C LEU A 87 8.43 8.72 12.35
N GLY A 88 8.16 9.70 13.22
CA GLY A 88 8.55 11.09 13.00
C GLY A 88 10.05 11.32 12.72
N HIS A 89 10.92 10.46 13.29
CA HIS A 89 12.36 10.46 13.03
C HIS A 89 12.71 10.19 11.56
N LEU A 90 11.85 9.51 10.81
CA LEU A 90 12.05 9.20 9.40
C LEU A 90 11.66 10.36 8.48
N PHE A 91 10.87 11.35 8.93
CA PHE A 91 10.33 12.37 8.04
C PHE A 91 11.41 13.23 7.37
N GLU A 92 12.50 13.53 8.06
CA GLU A 92 13.63 14.26 7.46
C GLU A 92 14.28 13.45 6.33
N LEU A 93 14.35 12.12 6.48
CA LEU A 93 14.93 11.21 5.49
C LEU A 93 13.96 10.94 4.33
N THR A 94 12.68 10.79 4.60
CA THR A 94 11.63 10.63 3.59
C THR A 94 11.43 11.91 2.79
N SER A 95 11.57 13.10 3.40
CA SER A 95 11.51 14.39 2.71
C SER A 95 12.70 14.63 1.77
N LEU A 96 13.81 13.93 1.95
CA LEU A 96 14.93 13.95 0.99
C LEU A 96 14.58 13.23 -0.33
N HIS A 97 13.51 12.44 -0.38
CA HIS A 97 13.17 11.64 -1.54
C HIS A 97 12.29 12.37 -2.54
N ARG A 98 12.69 12.28 -3.82
CA ARG A 98 12.06 12.96 -4.95
C ARG A 98 10.63 12.49 -5.23
N TYR A 99 10.23 11.31 -4.75
CA TYR A 99 8.99 10.64 -5.12
C TYR A 99 7.85 10.82 -4.10
N THR A 100 8.13 11.26 -2.87
CA THR A 100 7.12 11.49 -1.83
C THR A 100 6.06 12.51 -2.27
N PHE A 101 6.48 13.66 -2.81
CA PHE A 101 5.54 14.70 -3.27
C PHE A 101 4.65 14.21 -4.43
N PRO A 102 5.21 13.66 -5.54
CA PRO A 102 4.40 13.04 -6.57
C PRO A 102 3.44 11.98 -6.04
N ALA A 103 3.87 11.11 -5.13
CA ALA A 103 3.04 10.05 -4.57
C ALA A 103 1.84 10.60 -3.78
N ILE A 104 2.05 11.59 -2.90
CA ILE A 104 0.95 12.24 -2.17
C ILE A 104 0.00 12.94 -3.13
N ALA A 105 0.52 13.67 -4.13
CA ALA A 105 -0.31 14.34 -5.12
C ALA A 105 -1.16 13.35 -5.92
N THR A 106 -0.57 12.23 -6.35
CA THR A 106 -1.29 11.14 -7.05
C THR A 106 -2.32 10.48 -6.14
N LEU A 107 -2.03 10.31 -4.85
CA LEU A 107 -2.97 9.76 -3.87
C LEU A 107 -4.19 10.66 -3.69
N LEU A 108 -3.98 11.98 -3.56
CA LEU A 108 -5.06 12.96 -3.46
C LEU A 108 -5.90 13.01 -4.75
N TYR A 109 -5.22 13.04 -5.91
CA TYR A 109 -5.86 13.02 -7.22
C TYR A 109 -6.75 11.80 -7.42
N SER A 110 -6.23 10.61 -7.11
CA SER A 110 -6.97 9.35 -7.24
C SER A 110 -8.11 9.23 -6.23
N THR A 111 -7.93 9.71 -5.00
CA THR A 111 -9.01 9.75 -3.99
C THR A 111 -10.15 10.67 -4.41
N LEU A 112 -9.86 11.79 -5.10
CA LEU A 112 -10.88 12.71 -5.60
C LEU A 112 -11.62 12.13 -6.82
N LEU A 113 -10.90 11.52 -7.76
CA LEU A 113 -11.50 10.98 -9.00
C LEU A 113 -12.16 9.61 -8.84
N GLY A 114 -11.73 8.80 -7.87
CA GLY A 114 -12.30 7.49 -7.59
C GLY A 114 -13.83 7.49 -7.51
N PRO A 115 -14.43 8.32 -6.63
CA PRO A 115 -15.88 8.44 -6.52
C PRO A 115 -16.55 8.92 -7.81
N ALA A 116 -15.91 9.79 -8.59
CA ALA A 116 -16.45 10.26 -9.85
C ALA A 116 -16.52 9.12 -10.89
N PHE A 117 -15.45 8.33 -11.06
CA PHE A 117 -15.47 7.17 -11.96
C PHE A 117 -16.40 6.07 -11.47
N HIS A 118 -16.48 5.84 -10.16
CA HIS A 118 -17.47 4.93 -9.58
C HIS A 118 -18.90 5.38 -9.91
N HIS A 119 -19.20 6.68 -9.75
CA HIS A 119 -20.53 7.20 -10.03
C HIS A 119 -20.88 7.14 -11.52
N LEU A 120 -19.94 7.49 -12.40
CA LEU A 120 -20.13 7.42 -13.85
C LEU A 120 -20.42 6.00 -14.34
N TRP A 121 -19.78 5.00 -13.71
CA TRP A 121 -19.99 3.61 -14.03
C TRP A 121 -21.30 3.05 -13.44
N ILE A 122 -21.50 3.15 -12.13
CA ILE A 122 -22.62 2.48 -11.45
C ILE A 122 -23.95 3.22 -11.65
N TYR A 123 -23.96 4.55 -11.55
CA TYR A 123 -25.20 5.33 -11.52
C TYR A 123 -25.51 6.02 -12.84
N ALA A 124 -24.52 6.65 -13.47
CA ALA A 124 -24.75 7.39 -14.71
C ALA A 124 -24.77 6.50 -15.97
N GLY A 125 -24.17 5.31 -15.91
CA GLY A 125 -24.06 4.39 -17.05
C GLY A 125 -23.21 4.90 -18.22
N SER A 126 -22.51 6.02 -18.05
CA SER A 126 -21.67 6.64 -19.08
C SER A 126 -20.20 6.25 -18.98
N GLY A 127 -19.79 5.61 -17.87
CA GLY A 127 -18.45 5.11 -17.62
C GLY A 127 -18.35 3.59 -17.63
N ASN A 128 -17.19 3.05 -18.01
CA ASN A 128 -16.87 1.61 -17.92
C ASN A 128 -16.14 1.30 -16.60
N ALA A 129 -16.34 0.10 -16.05
CA ALA A 129 -15.62 -0.48 -14.92
C ALA A 129 -14.10 -0.28 -14.99
N ASN A 130 -13.53 -0.34 -16.20
CA ASN A 130 -12.10 -0.17 -16.43
C ASN A 130 -11.57 1.21 -15.97
N PHE A 131 -12.38 2.28 -16.03
CA PHE A 131 -11.96 3.59 -15.53
C PHE A 131 -11.85 3.60 -14.00
N PHE A 132 -12.82 2.98 -13.33
CA PHE A 132 -12.77 2.83 -11.87
C PHE A 132 -11.61 1.92 -11.45
N TYR A 133 -11.40 0.81 -12.15
CA TYR A 133 -10.25 -0.06 -11.86
C TYR A 133 -8.91 0.65 -12.08
N ALA A 134 -8.75 1.37 -13.21
CA ALA A 134 -7.52 2.11 -13.50
C ALA A 134 -7.18 3.13 -12.40
N ILE A 135 -8.17 3.88 -11.87
CA ILE A 135 -7.90 4.84 -10.80
C ILE A 135 -7.57 4.16 -9.47
N THR A 136 -8.13 2.98 -9.17
CA THR A 136 -7.73 2.17 -8.00
C THR A 136 -6.30 1.62 -8.11
N LEU A 137 -5.83 1.30 -9.32
CA LEU A 137 -4.43 0.94 -9.57
C LEU A 137 -3.49 2.13 -9.35
N VAL A 138 -3.88 3.32 -9.81
CA VAL A 138 -3.11 4.56 -9.57
C VAL A 138 -3.04 4.89 -8.07
N TRP A 139 -4.15 4.72 -7.34
CA TRP A 139 -4.20 4.89 -5.89
C TRP A 139 -3.26 3.91 -5.18
N SER A 140 -3.32 2.62 -5.54
CA SER A 140 -2.47 1.58 -4.95
C SER A 140 -0.99 1.78 -5.29
N LEU A 141 -0.68 2.25 -6.50
CA LEU A 141 0.69 2.61 -6.89
C LEU A 141 1.24 3.75 -6.03
N ALA A 142 0.42 4.77 -5.75
CA ALA A 142 0.83 5.87 -4.87
C ALA A 142 1.12 5.38 -3.45
N LEU A 143 0.27 4.51 -2.89
CA LEU A 143 0.52 3.88 -1.59
C LEU A 143 1.80 3.03 -1.60
N LEU A 144 2.06 2.28 -2.67
CA LEU A 144 3.26 1.44 -2.80
C LEU A 144 4.54 2.29 -2.87
N ILE A 145 4.51 3.43 -3.57
CA ILE A 145 5.63 4.38 -3.59
C ILE A 145 5.89 4.91 -2.18
N LEU A 146 4.86 5.36 -1.46
CA LEU A 146 4.98 5.83 -0.08
C LEU A 146 5.52 4.75 0.86
N LEU A 147 5.08 3.50 0.68
CA LEU A 147 5.55 2.36 1.46
C LEU A 147 7.04 2.12 1.20
N THR A 148 7.45 2.12 -0.07
CA THR A 148 8.85 1.90 -0.47
C THR A 148 9.75 3.02 0.03
N ASP A 149 9.32 4.28 -0.06
CA ASP A 149 10.04 5.43 0.48
C ASP A 149 10.19 5.33 2.01
N THR A 150 9.15 4.85 2.71
CA THR A 150 9.19 4.63 4.17
C THR A 150 10.14 3.49 4.54
N VAL A 151 10.13 2.38 3.80
CA VAL A 151 11.09 1.27 3.99
C VAL A 151 12.52 1.78 3.82
N TYR A 152 12.76 2.55 2.75
CA TYR A 152 14.08 3.10 2.49
C TYR A 152 14.52 4.07 3.59
N ALA A 153 13.64 4.96 4.03
CA ALA A 153 13.93 5.89 5.12
C ALA A 153 14.30 5.15 6.41
N ALA A 154 13.58 4.09 6.78
CA ALA A 154 13.90 3.26 7.94
C ALA A 154 15.26 2.57 7.81
N LEU A 155 15.59 2.05 6.62
CA LEU A 155 16.90 1.46 6.35
C LEU A 155 18.03 2.48 6.42
N ARG A 156 17.77 3.69 5.91
CA ARG A 156 18.73 4.79 5.90
C ARG A 156 18.98 5.32 7.32
N ASP A 157 17.94 5.42 8.15
CA ASP A 157 18.05 5.83 9.54
C ASP A 157 18.96 4.87 10.34
N GLU A 158 18.75 3.56 10.22
CA GLU A 158 19.65 2.57 10.83
C GLU A 158 21.10 2.69 10.31
N TRP A 159 21.28 2.97 9.01
CA TRP A 159 22.60 3.13 8.41
C TRP A 159 23.31 4.39 8.90
N GLU A 160 22.60 5.52 9.03
CA GLU A 160 23.15 6.76 9.59
C GLU A 160 23.47 6.62 11.08
N ALA A 161 22.67 5.84 11.83
CA ALA A 161 22.94 5.52 13.22
C ALA A 161 24.22 4.68 13.41
N GLU A 162 24.50 3.76 12.48
CA GLU A 162 25.74 2.95 12.48
C GLU A 162 26.95 3.71 11.93
N ARG A 163 26.75 4.70 11.05
CA ARG A 163 27.81 5.45 10.36
C ARG A 163 27.52 6.95 10.36
N PRO A 164 27.85 7.67 11.46
CA PRO A 164 27.56 9.09 11.57
C PRO A 164 28.26 9.95 10.49
N GLU A 165 29.39 9.50 9.94
CA GLU A 165 30.07 10.15 8.80
C GLU A 165 29.35 10.03 7.44
N GLY A 166 28.27 9.24 7.38
CA GLY A 166 27.39 9.11 6.22
C GLY A 166 26.23 10.12 6.18
N LYS A 167 25.97 10.83 7.28
CA LYS A 167 24.81 11.72 7.42
C LYS A 167 24.81 12.81 6.35
N GLY A 168 23.70 12.95 5.63
CA GLY A 168 23.52 13.96 4.57
C GLY A 168 24.25 13.69 3.24
N LYS A 169 24.98 12.58 3.08
CA LYS A 169 25.53 12.18 1.78
C LYS A 169 24.49 11.42 0.96
N GLU A 170 24.28 11.82 -0.29
CA GLU A 170 23.48 11.05 -1.25
C GLU A 170 24.07 9.64 -1.41
N ILE A 171 23.25 8.60 -1.16
CA ILE A 171 23.62 7.24 -1.57
C ILE A 171 23.47 7.19 -3.08
N ARG A 172 24.57 7.27 -3.82
CA ARG A 172 24.58 6.84 -5.22
C ARG A 172 24.37 5.33 -5.23
N GLN A 173 23.21 4.87 -5.69
CA GLN A 173 23.06 3.52 -6.18
C GLN A 173 23.99 3.40 -7.40
N MET A 174 25.10 2.66 -7.25
CA MET A 174 25.92 2.20 -8.38
C MET A 174 25.27 1.00 -9.03
#